data_AF-R5FN19-F1
#
_entry.id   AF-R5FN19-F1
#
_cell.length_a   1.000
_cell.length_b   1.000
_cell.length_c   1.000
_cell.angle_alpha   90.00
_cell.angle_beta   90.00
_cell.angle_gamma   90.00
#
_symmetry.space_group_name_H-M   'P 1'
#
loop_
_entity.id
_entity.type
_entity.pdbx_description
1 polymer ?
#
loop_
_entity_poly.entity_id
_entity_poly.type
_entity_poly.pdbx_seq_one_letter_code
_entity_poly.pdbx_strand_id
1 'polypeptide(L)'
;MPTLQFSLVTMLELVEQGVLSLERLVWLMCHNPARLFSITRRGFLRPGYKADITMIRHCDAPWTLTPDLIQSKCGWSPLTGTAYHWQVAATICNGHLIYKEGRIVDNDYRGEALRFRMEE
;
A
#
# COMPACT_ATOMS: atom_id res chain seq x y z
N MET A 1 -1.20 -10.88 8.93
CA MET A 1 -1.11 -9.86 9.99
C MET A 1 -2.38 -9.02 9.92
N PRO A 2 -3.10 -8.83 11.03
CA PRO A 2 -4.50 -8.34 11.03
C PRO A 2 -4.68 -6.87 10.60
N THR A 3 -3.61 -6.08 10.56
CA THR A 3 -3.66 -4.65 10.20
C THR A 3 -3.01 -4.33 8.86
N LEU A 4 -2.25 -5.27 8.27
CA LEU A 4 -1.40 -4.98 7.11
C LEU A 4 -2.21 -4.47 5.91
N GLN A 5 -3.32 -5.15 5.60
CA GLN A 5 -4.17 -4.85 4.45
C GLN A 5 -4.75 -3.42 4.48
N PHE A 6 -5.03 -2.89 5.68
CA PHE A 6 -5.73 -1.61 5.84
C PHE A 6 -4.81 -0.47 6.28
N SER A 7 -3.53 -0.74 6.51
CA SER A 7 -2.56 0.24 7.01
C SER A 7 -2.48 1.52 6.16
N LEU A 8 -2.50 1.42 4.82
CA LEU A 8 -2.43 2.58 3.93
C LEU A 8 -3.69 3.45 4.01
N VAL A 9 -4.88 2.86 3.96
CA VAL A 9 -6.14 3.63 4.03
C VAL A 9 -6.29 4.30 5.39
N THR A 10 -5.89 3.64 6.48
CA THR A 10 -5.84 4.27 7.81
C THR A 10 -4.89 5.46 7.87
N MET A 11 -3.70 5.36 7.25
CA MET A 11 -2.77 6.49 7.19
C MET A 11 -3.30 7.65 6.33
N LEU A 12 -4.07 7.35 5.27
CA LEU A 12 -4.72 8.37 4.45
C LEU A 12 -5.84 9.10 5.18
N GLU A 13 -6.60 8.45 6.07
CA GLU A 13 -7.56 9.16 6.94
C GLU A 13 -6.85 10.17 7.85
N LEU A 14 -5.65 9.84 8.34
CA LEU A 14 -4.88 10.79 9.13
C LEU A 14 -4.34 11.96 8.29
N VAL A 15 -4.15 11.77 6.98
CA VAL A 15 -3.88 12.87 6.03
C VAL A 15 -5.11 13.75 5.88
N GLU A 16 -6.28 13.14 5.70
CA GLU A 16 -7.57 13.84 5.61
C GLU A 16 -7.85 14.69 6.86
N GLN A 17 -7.51 14.17 8.03
CA GLN A 17 -7.63 14.85 9.33
C GLN A 17 -6.57 15.94 9.57
N GLY A 18 -5.61 16.12 8.64
CA GLY A 18 -4.53 17.10 8.76
C GLY A 18 -3.45 16.74 9.77
N VAL A 19 -3.41 15.50 10.27
CA VAL A 19 -2.40 15.02 11.23
C VAL A 19 -1.03 14.84 10.57
N LEU A 20 -1.01 14.48 9.28
CA LEU A 20 0.20 14.44 8.45
C LEU A 20 -0.07 14.89 7.02
N SER A 21 0.96 15.35 6.32
CA SER A 21 0.85 15.62 4.88
C SER A 21 0.97 14.33 4.06
N LEU A 22 0.47 14.36 2.82
CA LEU A 22 0.59 13.24 1.89
C LEU A 22 2.07 12.89 1.61
N GLU A 23 2.94 13.90 1.46
CA GLU A 23 4.37 13.71 1.27
C GLU A 23 5.00 13.03 2.49
N ARG A 24 4.54 13.36 3.71
CA ARG A 24 5.00 12.71 4.93
C ARG A 24 4.54 11.25 5.00
N LEU A 25 3.32 10.94 4.55
CA LEU A 25 2.85 9.56 4.42
C LEU A 25 3.76 8.75 3.49
N VAL A 26 4.00 9.26 2.28
CA VAL A 26 4.86 8.61 1.27
C VAL A 26 6.29 8.43 1.83
N TRP A 27 6.78 9.42 2.56
CA TRP A 27 8.07 9.31 3.25
C TRP A 27 8.07 8.15 4.25
N LEU A 28 7.10 8.10 5.16
CA LEU A 28 7.04 7.10 6.24
C LEU A 28 6.82 5.68 5.72
N MET A 29 5.98 5.50 4.69
CA MET A 29 5.57 4.19 4.21
C MET A 29 6.42 3.66 3.05
N CYS A 30 7.15 4.51 2.32
CA CYS A 30 7.89 4.11 1.13
C CYS A 30 9.36 4.53 1.17
N HIS A 31 9.63 5.85 1.17
CA HIS A 31 11.00 6.36 1.03
C HIS A 31 11.89 5.99 2.22
N ASN A 32 11.39 6.18 3.43
CA ASN A 32 12.18 6.01 4.65
C ASN A 32 12.56 4.54 4.88
N PRO A 33 11.66 3.55 4.77
CA PRO A 33 12.06 2.14 4.81
C PRO A 33 13.09 1.78 3.73
N ALA A 34 12.88 2.22 2.49
CA ALA A 34 13.82 1.96 1.39
C ALA A 34 15.21 2.52 1.67
N ARG A 35 15.29 3.72 2.25
CA ARG A 35 16.57 4.35 2.65
C ARG A 35 17.21 3.65 3.85
N LEU A 36 16.47 3.42 4.93
CA LEU A 36 16.98 2.83 6.17
C LEU A 36 17.56 1.43 5.93
N PHE A 37 16.89 0.62 5.11
CA PHE A 37 17.38 -0.71 4.76
C PHE A 37 18.32 -0.72 3.55
N SER A 38 18.58 0.43 2.91
CA SER A 38 19.41 0.53 1.69
C SER A 38 18.90 -0.38 0.57
N ILE A 39 17.58 -0.40 0.34
CA ILE A 39 16.94 -1.19 -0.71
C ILE A 39 17.26 -0.58 -2.06
N THR A 40 17.80 -1.40 -2.97
CA THR A 40 18.23 -0.93 -4.29
C THR A 40 17.03 -0.68 -5.20
N ARG A 41 16.98 0.52 -5.81
CA ARG A 41 16.03 0.86 -6.89
C ARG A 41 14.56 0.60 -6.53
N ARG A 42 14.18 0.87 -5.27
CA ARG A 42 12.82 0.70 -4.71
C ARG A 42 12.39 1.91 -3.88
N GLY A 43 11.09 2.01 -3.65
CA GLY A 43 10.51 2.99 -2.73
C GLY A 43 10.40 4.40 -3.29
N PHE A 44 10.82 4.66 -4.54
CA PHE A 44 10.71 5.96 -5.21
C PHE A 44 10.15 5.78 -6.62
N LEU A 45 9.39 6.77 -7.10
CA LEU A 45 8.96 6.85 -8.50
C LEU A 45 10.04 7.59 -9.31
N ARG A 46 10.95 6.83 -9.92
CA ARG A 46 12.09 7.36 -10.69
C ARG A 46 12.43 6.45 -11.87
N PRO A 47 12.96 7.00 -12.99
CA PRO A 47 13.53 6.18 -14.05
C PRO A 47 14.57 5.19 -13.51
N GLY A 48 14.52 3.95 -13.98
CA GLY A 48 15.41 2.86 -13.55
C GLY A 48 15.03 2.18 -12.23
N TYR A 49 13.98 2.65 -11.52
CA TYR A 49 13.43 1.97 -10.35
C TYR A 49 12.37 0.95 -10.78
N LYS A 50 12.06 -0.02 -9.91
CA LYS A 50 10.93 -0.90 -10.19
C LYS A 50 9.62 -0.12 -10.08
N ALA A 51 8.68 -0.50 -10.96
CA ALA A 51 7.31 -0.03 -10.93
C ALA A 51 6.51 -0.74 -9.82
N ASP A 52 6.84 -0.43 -8.58
CA ASP A 52 6.03 -0.74 -7.40
C ASP A 52 5.13 0.47 -7.12
N ILE A 53 3.89 0.40 -7.58
CA ILE A 53 2.98 1.56 -7.64
C ILE A 53 1.63 1.16 -7.07
N THR A 54 1.14 1.94 -6.12
CA THR A 54 -0.24 1.82 -5.60
C THR A 54 -1.03 3.05 -6.02
N MET A 55 -2.17 2.83 -6.67
CA MET A 55 -3.12 3.86 -7.03
C MET A 55 -4.19 3.93 -5.96
N ILE A 56 -4.47 5.14 -5.48
CA ILE A 56 -5.49 5.41 -4.46
C ILE A 56 -6.60 6.27 -5.03
N ARG A 57 -7.80 6.10 -4.50
CA ARG A 57 -8.99 6.86 -4.87
C ARG A 57 -9.65 7.40 -3.61
N HIS A 58 -9.95 8.69 -3.62
CA HIS A 58 -10.86 9.30 -2.66
C HIS A 58 -12.30 9.03 -3.09
N CYS A 59 -13.15 8.67 -2.13
CA CYS A 59 -14.57 8.42 -2.33
C CYS A 59 -15.38 9.49 -1.60
N ASP A 60 -16.37 10.08 -2.28
CA ASP A 60 -17.25 11.08 -1.65
C ASP A 60 -18.08 10.49 -0.51
N ALA A 61 -18.49 9.23 -0.65
CA ALA A 61 -19.16 8.46 0.39
C ALA A 61 -18.18 7.45 1.00
N PRO A 62 -18.05 7.38 2.34
CA PRO A 62 -17.17 6.41 2.97
C PRO A 62 -17.70 4.99 2.84
N TRP A 63 -16.77 4.03 2.83
CA TRP A 63 -17.08 2.61 2.90
C TRP A 63 -16.68 2.05 4.26
N THR A 64 -17.47 1.11 4.77
CA THR A 64 -17.21 0.49 6.07
C THR A 64 -16.39 -0.79 5.88
N LEU A 65 -15.34 -0.94 6.66
CA LEU A 65 -14.58 -2.18 6.72
C LEU A 65 -15.41 -3.28 7.40
N THR A 66 -15.85 -4.26 6.64
CA THR A 66 -16.55 -5.45 7.10
C THR A 66 -15.64 -6.70 7.04
N PRO A 67 -15.91 -7.75 7.84
CA PRO A 67 -15.07 -8.95 7.87
C PRO A 67 -14.90 -9.66 6.52
N ASP A 68 -15.90 -9.60 5.64
CA ASP A 68 -15.89 -10.20 4.30
C ASP A 68 -14.89 -9.54 3.34
N LEU A 69 -14.46 -8.31 3.62
CA LEU A 69 -13.42 -7.62 2.85
C LEU A 69 -12.00 -8.05 3.24
N ILE A 70 -11.83 -8.81 4.32
CA ILE A 70 -10.52 -9.21 4.84
C ILE A 70 -9.98 -10.39 4.02
N GLN A 71 -8.91 -10.13 3.26
CA GLN A 71 -8.19 -11.11 2.46
C GLN A 71 -7.02 -11.75 3.23
N SER A 72 -6.61 -11.13 4.33
CA SER A 72 -5.50 -11.65 5.14
C SER A 72 -5.84 -13.02 5.73
N LYS A 73 -4.88 -13.95 5.71
CA LYS A 73 -5.06 -15.34 6.20
C LYS A 73 -5.51 -15.45 7.66
N CYS A 74 -5.29 -14.43 8.49
CA CYS A 74 -5.75 -14.45 9.88
C CYS A 74 -7.26 -14.19 10.02
N GLY A 75 -7.93 -13.70 8.99
CA GLY A 75 -9.40 -13.60 8.95
C GLY A 75 -10.04 -12.54 9.85
N TRP A 76 -9.25 -11.70 10.52
CA TRP A 76 -9.75 -10.62 11.38
C TRP A 76 -8.89 -9.36 11.30
N SER A 77 -9.48 -8.22 11.68
CA SER A 77 -8.80 -6.93 11.81
C SER A 77 -9.39 -6.14 12.98
N PRO A 78 -8.56 -5.48 13.82
CA PRO A 78 -9.06 -4.59 14.86
C PRO A 78 -9.72 -3.33 14.30
N LEU A 79 -9.57 -3.09 12.99
CA LEU A 79 -10.15 -1.93 12.29
C LEU A 79 -11.55 -2.20 11.75
N THR A 80 -12.09 -3.41 11.94
CA THR A 80 -13.46 -3.76 11.51
C THR A 80 -14.49 -2.79 12.08
N GLY A 81 -15.43 -2.34 11.26
CA GLY A 81 -16.43 -1.33 11.60
C GLY A 81 -15.98 0.12 11.36
N THR A 82 -14.71 0.35 11.03
CA THR A 82 -14.21 1.69 10.68
C THR A 82 -14.70 2.09 9.30
N ALA A 83 -15.10 3.35 9.15
CA ALA A 83 -15.45 3.96 7.87
C ALA A 83 -14.23 4.68 7.26
N TYR A 84 -14.00 4.49 5.96
CA TYR A 84 -12.87 5.05 5.22
C TYR A 84 -13.36 5.80 3.98
N HIS A 85 -12.77 6.96 3.69
CA HIS A 85 -12.97 7.72 2.45
C HIS A 85 -11.97 7.31 1.38
N TRP A 86 -10.85 6.71 1.77
CA TRP A 86 -9.82 6.28 0.83
C TRP A 86 -9.91 4.79 0.48
N GLN A 87 -9.63 4.47 -0.78
CA GLN A 87 -9.56 3.10 -1.29
C GLN A 87 -8.30 2.89 -2.12
N VAL A 88 -7.76 1.66 -2.09
CA VAL A 88 -6.76 1.22 -3.06
C VAL A 88 -7.50 0.84 -4.35
N ALA A 89 -7.25 1.56 -5.43
CA ALA A 89 -7.86 1.31 -6.73
C ALA A 89 -7.12 0.21 -7.50
N ALA A 90 -5.79 0.23 -7.44
CA ALA A 90 -4.95 -0.77 -8.09
C ALA A 90 -3.55 -0.82 -7.47
N THR A 91 -2.89 -1.97 -7.60
CA THR A 91 -1.49 -2.15 -7.19
C THR A 91 -0.72 -2.85 -8.29
N ILE A 92 0.43 -2.28 -8.64
CA ILE A 92 1.42 -2.81 -9.56
C ILE A 92 2.65 -3.19 -8.74
N CYS A 93 3.15 -4.41 -8.92
CA CYS A 93 4.36 -4.92 -8.29
C CYS A 93 5.37 -5.31 -9.37
N ASN A 94 6.58 -4.73 -9.33
CA ASN A 94 7.62 -4.86 -10.34
C ASN A 94 7.14 -4.65 -11.79
N GLY A 95 6.13 -3.79 -12.00
CA GLY A 95 5.53 -3.56 -13.32
C GLY A 95 4.37 -4.49 -13.69
N HIS A 96 4.01 -5.44 -12.82
CA HIS A 96 2.88 -6.35 -13.02
C HIS A 96 1.66 -5.92 -12.21
N LEU A 97 0.49 -5.79 -12.84
CA LEU A 97 -0.75 -5.50 -12.13
C LEU A 97 -1.16 -6.72 -11.30
N ILE A 98 -1.26 -6.57 -9.98
CA ILE A 98 -1.60 -7.67 -9.05
C ILE A 98 -2.94 -7.46 -8.35
N TYR A 99 -3.42 -6.23 -8.29
CA TYR A 99 -4.67 -5.89 -7.64
C TYR A 99 -5.38 -4.78 -8.42
N LYS A 100 -6.69 -4.89 -8.58
CA LYS A 100 -7.54 -3.88 -9.19
C LYS A 100 -8.96 -3.98 -8.66
N GLU A 101 -9.54 -2.84 -8.27
CA GLU A 101 -10.97 -2.70 -7.94
C GLU A 101 -11.48 -3.78 -6.96
N GLY A 102 -10.80 -3.95 -5.83
CA GLY A 102 -11.24 -4.91 -4.80
C GLY A 102 -10.74 -6.35 -5.01
N ARG A 103 -10.10 -6.67 -6.14
CA ARG A 103 -9.79 -8.05 -6.53
C ARG A 103 -8.31 -8.24 -6.83
N ILE A 104 -7.78 -9.40 -6.43
CA ILE A 104 -6.48 -9.88 -6.89
C ILE A 104 -6.66 -10.32 -8.35
N VAL A 105 -5.87 -9.75 -9.26
CA VAL A 105 -5.99 -10.05 -10.69
C VAL A 105 -5.08 -11.21 -11.13
N ASP A 106 -4.00 -11.46 -10.39
CA ASP A 106 -3.07 -12.56 -10.65
C ASP A 106 -2.60 -13.15 -9.31
N ASN A 107 -3.12 -14.34 -8.99
CA ASN A 107 -2.78 -15.06 -7.76
C ASN A 107 -1.49 -15.88 -7.88
N ASP A 108 -0.97 -16.08 -9.09
CA ASP A 108 0.22 -16.89 -9.35
C ASP A 108 1.48 -16.05 -9.44
N TYR A 109 1.34 -14.76 -9.72
CA TYR A 109 2.45 -13.82 -9.69
C TYR A 109 3.17 -13.83 -8.35
N ARG A 110 4.50 -13.85 -8.41
CA ARG A 110 5.39 -13.75 -7.26
C ARG A 110 6.31 -12.54 -7.46
N GLY A 111 6.45 -11.75 -6.41
CA GLY A 111 7.39 -10.63 -6.42
C GLY A 111 8.85 -11.11 -6.49
N GLU A 112 9.74 -10.18 -6.81
CA GLU A 112 11.18 -10.44 -6.83
C GLU A 112 11.80 -10.29 -5.44
N ALA A 113 12.85 -11.07 -5.15
CA ALA A 113 13.65 -10.87 -3.95
C ALA A 113 14.32 -9.48 -3.98
N LEU A 114 14.29 -8.80 -2.84
CA LEU A 114 14.92 -7.50 -2.69
C LEU A 114 16.45 -7.60 -2.74
N ARG A 115 17.08 -6.60 -3.34
CA ARG A 115 18.53 -6.38 -3.29
C ARG A 115 18.83 -5.18 -2.40
N PHE A 116 19.90 -5.30 -1.62
CA PHE A 116 20.32 -4.30 -0.65
C PHE A 116 21.77 -3.93 -0.90
N ARG A 117 22.17 -2.68 -0.64
CA ARG A 117 23.58 -2.26 -0.62
C ARG A 117 24.36 -2.68 -1.87
N MET A 118 23.87 -2.31 -3.05
CA MET A 118 24.66 -2.47 -4.28
C MET A 118 25.70 -1.35 -4.31
N GLU A 119 26.99 -1.71 -4.24
CA GLU A 119 28.08 -0.82 -4.66
C GLU A 119 27.93 -0.57 -6.16
N GLU A 120 28.10 0.68 -6.58
CA GLU A 120 28.23 1.07 -7.99
C GLU A 120 29.54 0.56 -8.58
#